data_AF-F3GMD1-F1
#
_entry.id   AF-F3GMD1-F1
#
_cell.length_a   1.000
_cell.length_b   1.000
_cell.length_c   1.000
_cell.angle_alpha   90.00
_cell.angle_beta   90.00
_cell.angle_gamma   90.00
#
_symmetry.space_group_name_H-M   'P 1'
#
loop_
_entity.id
_entity.type
_entity.pdbx_description
1 polymer ?
#
loop_
_entity_poly.entity_id
_entity_poly.type
_entity_poly.pdbx_seq_one_letter_code
_entity_poly.pdbx_strand_id
1 'polypeptide(L)'
;AIYAVMFALAGWIVWRAGWDNISFNLAEKELSGWAAFGQVVMAIALVVSYFSGPTLNFGDFSRYCRSMADVRRGNFWGLPVNFLAFSLVTVVIVSGTLPIFGEMIHDPIATVARIDNT
;
A
#
# COMPACT_ATOMS: atom_id res chain seq x y z
N ALA A 1 1.46 -9.55 13.62
CA ALA A 1 1.60 -10.73 12.74
C ALA A 1 1.80 -10.31 11.28
N ILE A 2 0.82 -9.68 10.64
CA ILE A 2 0.89 -9.29 9.20
C ILE A 2 2.11 -8.41 8.89
N TYR A 3 2.37 -7.36 9.67
CA TYR A 3 3.54 -6.51 9.48
C TYR A 3 4.86 -7.27 9.49
N ALA A 4 5.04 -8.21 10.42
CA ALA A 4 6.26 -9.00 10.50
C ALA A 4 6.47 -9.84 9.23
N VAL A 5 5.40 -10.43 8.70
CA VAL A 5 5.46 -11.20 7.44
C VAL A 5 5.79 -10.30 6.26
N MET A 6 5.14 -9.13 6.15
CA MET A 6 5.40 -8.19 5.06
C MET A 6 6.82 -7.61 5.10
N PHE A 7 7.33 -7.25 6.28
CA PHE A 7 8.70 -6.78 6.42
C PHE A 7 9.74 -7.88 6.14
N ALA A 8 9.47 -9.11 6.59
CA ALA A 8 10.32 -10.25 6.28
C ALA A 8 10.37 -10.53 4.77
N LEU A 9 9.20 -10.49 4.11
CA LEU A 9 9.11 -10.65 2.66
C LEU A 9 9.81 -9.52 1.91
N ALA A 10 9.59 -8.26 2.29
CA ALA A 10 10.27 -7.13 1.69
C ALA A 10 11.79 -7.24 1.84
N GLY A 11 12.28 -7.64 3.02
CA GLY A 11 13.70 -7.90 3.24
C GLY A 11 14.25 -9.03 2.36
N TRP A 12 13.50 -10.13 2.21
CA TRP A 12 13.88 -11.23 1.32
C TRP A 12 13.94 -10.80 -0.15
N ILE A 13 12.96 -10.03 -0.61
CA ILE A 13 12.91 -9.49 -1.98
C ILE A 13 14.08 -8.55 -2.23
N VAL A 14 14.38 -7.63 -1.30
CA VAL A 14 15.52 -6.72 -1.42
C VAL A 14 16.84 -7.49 -1.51
N TRP A 15 16.99 -8.54 -0.71
CA TRP A 15 18.17 -9.40 -0.74
C TRP A 15 18.31 -10.18 -2.06
N ARG A 16 17.20 -10.67 -2.63
CA ARG A 16 17.20 -11.49 -3.86
C ARG A 16 17.26 -10.66 -5.15
N ALA A 17 16.54 -9.54 -5.20
CA ALA A 17 16.49 -8.65 -6.36
C ALA A 17 17.71 -7.72 -6.45
N GLY A 18 18.33 -7.39 -5.32
CA GLY A 18 19.38 -6.38 -5.24
C GLY A 18 18.81 -4.96 -5.22
N TRP A 19 19.46 -4.06 -4.47
CA TRP A 19 18.99 -2.68 -4.26
C TRP A 19 18.84 -1.86 -5.54
N ASP A 20 19.63 -2.18 -6.57
CA ASP A 20 19.64 -1.46 -7.85
C ASP A 20 18.44 -1.79 -8.75
N ASN A 21 17.73 -2.89 -8.49
CA ASN A 21 16.58 -3.33 -9.29
C ASN A 21 15.21 -2.96 -8.68
N ILE A 22 15.20 -2.20 -7.58
CA ILE A 22 13.97 -1.75 -6.92
C ILE A 22 13.55 -0.40 -7.49
N SER A 23 12.56 -0.41 -8.38
CA SER A 23 11.96 0.82 -8.90
C SER A 23 10.82 1.29 -8.00
N PHE A 24 10.89 2.54 -7.53
CA PHE A 24 9.75 3.21 -6.87
C PHE A 24 8.67 3.68 -7.86
N ASN A 25 8.94 3.56 -9.16
CA ASN A 25 7.97 3.85 -10.20
C ASN A 25 7.36 2.54 -10.73
N LEU A 26 6.08 2.34 -10.42
CA LEU A 26 5.26 1.21 -10.88
C LEU A 26 4.39 1.59 -12.09
N ALA A 27 4.59 2.77 -12.69
CA ALA A 27 3.77 3.20 -13.82
C ALA A 27 4.12 2.42 -15.10
N GLU A 28 3.16 1.65 -15.61
CA GLU A 28 3.29 0.95 -16.89
C GLU A 28 3.10 1.87 -18.10
N LYS A 29 2.47 3.04 -17.90
CA LYS A 29 2.11 3.95 -18.98
C LYS A 29 2.30 5.41 -18.57
N GLU A 30 3.03 6.15 -19.40
CA GLU A 30 3.11 7.60 -19.27
C GLU A 30 1.81 8.24 -19.77
N LEU A 31 1.03 8.77 -18.82
CA LEU A 31 -0.18 9.55 -19.10
C LEU A 31 0.19 11.03 -19.07
N SER A 32 -0.16 11.79 -20.10
CA SER A 32 0.08 13.24 -20.17
C SER A 32 -1.20 14.03 -20.41
N GLY A 33 -1.18 15.31 -20.02
CA GLY A 33 -2.29 16.26 -20.23
C GLY A 33 -3.59 15.83 -19.55
N TRP A 34 -4.69 15.86 -20.31
CA TRP A 34 -6.04 15.58 -19.79
C TRP A 34 -6.27 14.14 -19.35
N ALA A 35 -5.54 13.19 -19.92
CA ALA A 35 -5.64 11.79 -19.51
C ALA A 35 -5.09 11.57 -18.08
N ALA A 36 -3.97 12.23 -17.74
CA ALA A 36 -3.42 12.21 -16.39
C ALA A 36 -4.38 12.86 -15.39
N PHE A 37 -4.99 13.99 -15.76
CA PHE A 37 -5.98 14.65 -14.92
C PHE A 37 -7.20 13.76 -14.65
N GLY A 38 -7.77 13.14 -15.69
CA GLY A 38 -8.88 12.20 -15.54
C GLY A 38 -8.53 11.02 -14.63
N GLN A 39 -7.31 10.49 -14.75
CA GLN A 39 -6.83 9.40 -13.90
C GLN A 39 -6.69 9.81 -12.44
N VAL A 40 -6.21 11.04 -12.15
CA VAL A 40 -6.15 11.58 -10.78
C VAL A 40 -7.56 11.73 -10.20
N VAL A 41 -8.52 12.25 -10.97
CA VAL A 41 -9.92 12.38 -10.52
C VAL A 41 -10.51 11.00 -10.20
N MET A 42 -10.28 10.00 -11.05
CA MET A 42 -10.70 8.63 -10.80
C MET A 42 -10.04 8.04 -9.55
N ALA A 43 -8.74 8.26 -9.36
CA ALA A 43 -8.04 7.81 -8.16
C ALA A 43 -8.61 8.44 -6.88
N ILE A 44 -8.91 9.75 -6.90
CA ILE A 44 -9.58 10.44 -5.78
C ILE A 44 -10.95 9.82 -5.53
N ALA A 45 -11.76 9.59 -6.57
CA ALA A 45 -13.09 8.99 -6.42
C ALA A 45 -13.03 7.58 -5.81
N LEU A 46 -12.05 6.75 -6.22
CA LEU A 46 -11.82 5.43 -5.65
C LEU A 46 -11.45 5.52 -4.17
N VAL A 47 -10.56 6.44 -3.79
CA VAL A 47 -10.17 6.66 -2.40
C VAL A 47 -11.36 7.10 -1.56
N VAL A 48 -12.14 8.08 -2.03
CA VAL A 48 -13.36 8.54 -1.34
C VAL A 48 -14.37 7.41 -1.16
N SER A 49 -14.59 6.60 -2.21
CA SER A 49 -15.48 5.45 -2.16
C SER A 49 -15.01 4.41 -1.15
N TYR A 50 -13.72 4.07 -1.14
CA TYR A 50 -13.12 3.13 -0.18
C TYR A 50 -13.27 3.59 1.27
N PHE A 51 -13.06 4.87 1.55
CA PHE A 51 -13.19 5.43 2.90
C PHE A 51 -14.62 5.78 3.30
N SER A 52 -15.60 5.73 2.39
CA SER A 52 -16.99 6.08 2.68
C SER A 52 -17.60 5.20 3.78
N GLY A 53 -17.41 3.88 3.70
CA GLY A 53 -17.88 2.91 4.70
C GLY A 53 -17.35 3.19 6.11
N PRO A 54 -16.02 3.21 6.32
CA PRO A 54 -15.42 3.57 7.60
C PRO A 54 -15.87 4.95 8.12
N THR A 55 -16.05 5.92 7.23
CA THR A 55 -16.47 7.28 7.60
C THR A 55 -17.92 7.32 8.11
N LEU A 56 -18.84 6.56 7.52
CA LEU A 56 -20.22 6.45 8.01
C LEU A 56 -20.28 5.85 9.42
N ASN A 57 -19.37 4.93 9.73
CA ASN A 57 -19.26 4.31 11.05
C ASN A 57 -18.46 5.17 12.05
N PHE A 58 -17.90 6.30 11.62
CA PHE A 58 -17.09 7.15 12.48
C PHE A 58 -17.88 7.74 13.65
N GLY A 59 -19.19 7.94 13.50
CA GLY A 59 -20.08 8.34 14.58
C GLY A 59 -20.08 7.34 15.74
N ASP A 60 -20.13 6.04 15.44
CA ASP A 60 -20.07 4.98 16.46
C ASP A 60 -18.69 4.88 17.11
N PHE A 61 -17.60 5.06 16.34
CA PHE A 61 -16.25 5.07 16.89
C PHE A 61 -16.01 6.26 17.83
N SER A 62 -16.48 7.46 17.44
CA SER A 62 -16.30 8.69 18.21
C SER A 62 -17.01 8.67 19.56
N ARG A 63 -18.12 7.90 19.66
CA ARG A 63 -18.89 7.73 20.90
C ARG A 63 -18.11 6.98 21.98
N TYR A 64 -17.21 6.07 21.59
CA TYR A 64 -16.40 5.27 22.52
C TYR A 64 -15.02 5.87 22.81
N CYS A 65 -14.70 7.06 22.27
CA CYS A 65 -13.42 7.71 22.52
C CYS A 65 -13.44 8.55 23.80
N ARG A 66 -12.40 8.38 24.65
CA ARG A 66 -12.23 9.14 25.90
C ARG A 66 -12.09 10.66 25.67
N SER A 67 -11.45 11.07 24.58
CA SER A 67 -11.24 12.47 24.24
C SER A 67 -11.04 12.69 22.74
N MET A 68 -11.32 13.89 22.25
CA MET A 68 -11.05 14.27 20.86
C MET A 68 -9.54 14.30 20.53
N ALA A 69 -8.69 14.49 21.54
CA ALA A 69 -7.24 14.42 21.38
C ALA A 69 -6.78 12.98 21.05
N ASP A 70 -7.38 11.98 21.69
CA ASP A 70 -7.09 10.57 21.42
C ASP A 70 -7.57 10.15 20.03
N VAL A 71 -8.72 10.67 19.59
CA VAL A 71 -9.24 10.47 18.22
C VAL A 71 -8.25 11.00 17.18
N ARG A 72 -7.78 12.24 17.35
CA ARG A 72 -6.83 12.86 16.42
C ARG A 72 -5.51 12.11 16.38
N ARG A 73 -5.00 11.71 17.55
CA ARG A 73 -3.76 10.93 17.66
C ARG A 73 -3.92 9.56 16.99
N GLY A 74 -5.01 8.86 17.26
CA GLY A 74 -5.32 7.56 16.64
C GLY A 74 -5.42 7.66 15.13
N ASN A 75 -6.17 8.64 14.61
CA ASN A 75 -6.29 8.88 13.18
C ASN A 75 -4.96 9.27 12.54
N PHE A 76 -4.12 10.08 13.19
CA PHE A 76 -2.83 10.44 12.63
C PHE A 76 -1.87 9.23 12.52
N TRP A 77 -1.79 8.40 13.56
CA TRP A 77 -0.94 7.21 13.49
C TRP A 77 -1.54 6.12 12.58
N GLY A 78 -2.86 6.00 12.51
CA GLY A 78 -3.56 4.97 11.74
C GLY A 78 -3.82 5.31 10.27
N LEU A 79 -3.97 6.59 9.92
CA LEU A 79 -4.18 7.01 8.52
C LEU A 79 -2.83 7.35 7.87
N PRO A 80 -2.22 8.55 8.03
CA PRO A 80 -1.05 8.89 7.25
C PRO A 80 0.17 8.01 7.56
N VAL A 81 0.49 7.74 8.83
CA VAL A 81 1.71 6.98 9.17
C VAL A 81 1.61 5.53 8.74
N ASN A 82 0.51 4.85 9.10
CA ASN A 82 0.30 3.46 8.74
C ASN A 82 0.17 3.27 7.23
N PHE A 83 -0.55 4.14 6.52
CA PHE A 83 -0.66 4.04 5.06
C PHE A 83 0.69 4.24 4.38
N LEU A 84 1.51 5.18 4.84
CA LEU A 84 2.83 5.41 4.26
C LEU A 84 3.78 4.24 4.51
N ALA A 85 3.77 3.67 5.71
CA ALA A 85 4.57 2.48 6.00
C ALA A 85 4.15 1.29 5.12
N PHE A 86 2.83 1.07 4.99
CA PHE A 86 2.30 -0.02 4.18
C PHE A 86 2.55 0.18 2.68
N SER A 87 2.38 1.40 2.17
CA SER A 87 2.61 1.70 0.76
C SER A 87 4.07 1.50 0.37
N LEU A 88 5.01 1.93 1.22
CA LEU A 88 6.44 1.73 0.98
C LEU A 88 6.79 0.24 0.88
N VAL A 89 6.34 -0.55 1.85
CA VAL A 89 6.60 -1.99 1.89
C VAL A 89 5.97 -2.69 0.68
N THR A 90 4.75 -2.31 0.31
CA THR A 90 4.06 -2.86 -0.85
C THR A 90 4.78 -2.51 -2.15
N VAL A 91 5.22 -1.26 -2.33
CA VAL A 91 5.98 -0.85 -3.52
C VAL A 91 7.29 -1.64 -3.63
N VAL A 92 8.01 -1.83 -2.53
CA VAL A 92 9.25 -2.64 -2.51
C VAL A 92 8.97 -4.09 -2.90
N ILE A 93 7.91 -4.70 -2.36
CA ILE A 93 7.55 -6.08 -2.68
C ILE A 93 7.17 -6.22 -4.16
N VAL A 94 6.25 -5.38 -4.64
CA VAL A 94 5.72 -5.44 -6.01
C VAL A 94 6.80 -5.13 -7.05
N SER A 95 7.60 -4.09 -6.81
CA SER A 95 8.70 -3.72 -7.73
C SER A 95 9.76 -4.81 -7.82
N GLY A 96 10.07 -5.48 -6.71
CA GLY A 96 11.02 -6.56 -6.68
C GLY A 96 10.50 -7.90 -7.24
N THR A 97 9.19 -8.05 -7.51
CA THR A 97 8.72 -9.27 -8.19
C THR A 97 9.10 -9.29 -9.66
N LEU A 98 9.19 -8.13 -10.32
CA LEU A 98 9.57 -8.04 -11.73
C LEU A 98 10.97 -8.64 -12.00
N PRO A 99 12.05 -8.27 -11.26
CA PRO A 99 13.36 -8.86 -11.45
C PRO A 99 13.46 -10.33 -10.97
N ILE A 100 12.64 -10.75 -10.00
CA ILE A 100 12.71 -12.12 -9.44
C ILE A 100 11.90 -13.13 -10.26
N PHE A 101 10.69 -12.76 -10.68
CA PHE A 101 9.71 -13.64 -11.32
C PHE A 101 9.44 -13.29 -12.79
N GLY A 102 9.96 -12.17 -13.29
CA GLY A 102 9.74 -11.70 -14.66
C GLY A 102 8.38 -11.02 -14.89
N GLU A 103 7.53 -10.91 -13.86
CA GLU A 103 6.22 -10.26 -13.92
C GLU A 103 5.96 -9.40 -12.67
N MET A 104 5.21 -8.30 -12.85
CA MET A 104 4.74 -7.49 -11.72
C MET A 104 3.53 -8.18 -11.07
N ILE A 105 3.71 -8.68 -9.84
CA ILE A 105 2.64 -9.28 -9.05
C ILE A 105 2.16 -8.21 -8.07
N HIS A 106 0.96 -7.69 -8.31
CA HIS A 106 0.38 -6.63 -7.47
C HIS A 106 -0.14 -7.12 -6.11
N ASP A 107 -0.36 -8.43 -5.96
CA ASP A 107 -0.77 -9.03 -4.69
C ASP A 107 0.44 -9.60 -3.93
N PRO A 108 0.86 -9.01 -2.80
CA PRO A 108 1.99 -9.49 -2.02
C PRO A 108 1.75 -10.90 -1.46
N ILE A 109 0.50 -11.34 -1.25
CA ILE A 109 0.19 -12.70 -0.77
C ILE A 109 0.45 -13.71 -1.88
N ALA A 110 0.04 -13.39 -3.11
CA ALA A 110 0.35 -14.21 -4.27
C ALA A 110 1.87 -14.33 -4.50
N THR A 111 2.63 -13.27 -4.21
CA THR A 111 4.10 -13.30 -4.22
C THR A 111 4.66 -14.29 -3.20
N VAL A 112 4.15 -14.32 -1.96
CA VAL A 112 4.56 -15.30 -0.94
C VAL A 112 4.23 -16.73 -1.38
N ALA A 113 3.02 -16.96 -1.89
CA ALA A 113 2.58 -18.29 -2.32
C ALA A 113 3.44 -18.87 -3.45
N ARG A 114 4.07 -18.01 -4.27
CA ARG A 114 5.00 -18.42 -5.32
C ARG A 114 6.39 -18.77 -4.81
N ILE A 115 6.81 -18.18 -3.69
CA ILE A 115 8.09 -18.51 -3.04
C ILE A 115 8.03 -19.94 -2.49
N ASP A 116 6.91 -20.34 -1.89
CA ASP A 116 6.73 -21.68 -1.31
C ASP A 116 6.67 -22.82 -2.35
N ASN A 117 6.58 -22.50 -3.65
CA ASN A 117 6.44 -23.48 -4.73
C ASN A 117 7.71 -23.66 -5.59
N THR A 118 8.87 -23.27 -5.05
CA THR A 118 10.21 -23.48 -5.66
C THR A 118 11.18 -24.00 -4.61
#